data_AF-I1H5Y4-F1
#
_entry.id   AF-I1H5Y4-F1
#
_cell.length_a   1.000
_cell.length_b   1.000
_cell.length_c   1.000
_cell.angle_alpha   90.00
_cell.angle_beta   90.00
_cell.angle_gamma   90.00
#
_symmetry.space_group_name_H-M   'P 1'
#
loop_
_entity.id
_entity.type
_entity.pdbx_description
1 polymer ?
#
loop_
_entity_poly.entity_id
_entity_poly.type
_entity_poly.pdbx_seq_one_letter_code
_entity_poly.pdbx_strand_id
1 'polypeptide(L)'
;MAMNPLFTVTFDLKSSETYGSFIDDLRRRFGKRGHFSHNRPVLPPFDETVPPRWWFHVVLRTTQTTTLTLAIRADNLYLEGFRSSDNTWWELTQGFIPGATYMGFGGSYSDLLGETDAMVRVELGPQQMTEAVNVLAGRRRADKGSEAKQKQAGKMLATLLLMVNEATRFVTVSAFVAGLMHPKVAGTKSGVITALMKEQVNGWSDLSAALLRTDARPPVGFVGEKGGLTKAKAEKMGVDTEEKAANTVGVVLFAEDKTVKGMVTGAKALQLFPVGRLADQ
;
A
#
# COMPACT_ATOMS: atom_id res chain seq x y z
N MET A 1 10.56 -10.06 -10.71
CA MET A 1 11.50 -8.93 -10.97
C MET A 1 10.70 -7.65 -11.14
N ALA A 2 11.20 -6.50 -10.70
CA ALA A 2 10.48 -5.22 -10.82
C ALA A 2 10.07 -4.86 -12.26
N MET A 3 10.87 -5.25 -13.25
CA MET A 3 10.62 -5.02 -14.67
C MET A 3 9.67 -6.04 -15.33
N ASN A 4 9.31 -7.10 -14.63
CA ASN A 4 8.38 -8.13 -15.09
C ASN A 4 7.27 -8.28 -14.05
N PRO A 5 6.29 -7.35 -14.04
CA PRO A 5 5.22 -7.34 -13.05
C PRO A 5 4.30 -8.53 -13.27
N LEU A 6 3.77 -9.07 -12.17
CA LEU A 6 2.74 -10.10 -12.18
C LEU A 6 1.45 -9.61 -12.86
N PHE A 7 1.16 -8.33 -12.71
CA PHE A 7 0.08 -7.66 -13.40
C PHE A 7 0.31 -6.15 -13.38
N THR A 8 -0.39 -5.46 -14.28
CA THR A 8 -0.48 -4.01 -14.30
C THR A 8 -1.93 -3.60 -14.16
N VAL A 9 -2.20 -2.61 -13.31
CA VAL A 9 -3.51 -1.95 -13.21
C VAL A 9 -3.35 -0.48 -13.57
N THR A 10 -4.36 0.09 -14.22
CA THR A 10 -4.35 1.49 -14.62
C THR A 10 -5.50 2.21 -13.94
N PHE A 11 -5.23 3.40 -13.40
CA PHE A 11 -6.24 4.32 -12.90
C PHE A 11 -6.20 5.63 -13.69
N ASP A 12 -7.36 5.97 -14.25
CA ASP A 12 -7.57 7.19 -15.02
C ASP A 12 -8.18 8.28 -14.15
N LEU A 13 -7.42 9.33 -13.85
CA LEU A 13 -7.89 10.42 -12.99
C LEU A 13 -9.06 11.21 -13.60
N LYS A 14 -9.29 11.11 -14.92
CA LYS A 14 -10.47 11.67 -15.59
C LYS A 14 -11.80 11.03 -15.12
N SER A 15 -11.72 9.83 -14.55
CA SER A 15 -12.83 9.03 -14.07
C SER A 15 -12.67 8.79 -12.56
N SER A 16 -12.41 9.87 -11.82
CA SER A 16 -12.08 9.81 -10.39
C SER A 16 -13.17 9.12 -9.57
N GLU A 17 -14.43 9.20 -10.00
CA GLU A 17 -15.57 8.48 -9.41
C GLU A 17 -15.40 6.96 -9.35
N THR A 18 -14.55 6.39 -10.20
CA THR A 18 -14.28 4.95 -10.26
C THR A 18 -13.16 4.49 -9.31
N TYR A 19 -12.60 5.41 -8.52
CA TYR A 19 -11.50 5.13 -7.59
C TYR A 19 -11.78 3.95 -6.63
N GLY A 20 -12.99 3.87 -6.08
CA GLY A 20 -13.37 2.76 -5.21
C GLY A 20 -13.24 1.41 -5.90
N SER A 21 -13.80 1.30 -7.11
CA SER A 21 -13.67 0.09 -7.95
C SER A 21 -12.22 -0.23 -8.28
N PHE A 22 -11.40 0.78 -8.61
CA PHE A 22 -9.98 0.59 -8.87
C PHE A 22 -9.25 -0.07 -7.69
N ILE A 23 -9.48 0.41 -6.46
CA ILE A 23 -8.87 -0.17 -5.26
C ILE A 23 -9.41 -1.58 -5.00
N ASP A 24 -10.71 -1.81 -5.14
CA ASP A 24 -11.29 -3.14 -4.93
C ASP A 24 -10.79 -4.17 -5.95
N ASP A 25 -10.63 -3.77 -7.21
CA ASP A 25 -10.03 -4.59 -8.26
C ASP A 25 -8.61 -5.00 -7.91
N LEU A 26 -7.82 -4.07 -7.37
CA LEU A 26 -6.46 -4.32 -6.92
C LEU A 26 -6.44 -5.34 -5.76
N ARG A 27 -7.34 -5.18 -4.77
CA ARG A 27 -7.49 -6.15 -3.65
C ARG A 27 -7.89 -7.54 -4.13
N ARG A 28 -8.84 -7.64 -5.07
CA ARG A 28 -9.31 -8.92 -5.62
C ARG A 28 -8.19 -9.71 -6.30
N ARG A 29 -7.22 -9.04 -6.93
CA ARG A 29 -6.05 -9.72 -7.52
C ARG A 29 -5.21 -10.48 -6.48
N PHE A 30 -5.10 -9.97 -5.25
CA PHE A 30 -4.43 -10.68 -4.16
C PHE A 30 -5.27 -11.86 -3.64
N GLY A 31 -6.59 -11.75 -3.69
CA GLY A 31 -7.52 -12.82 -3.30
C GLY A 31 -7.56 -14.03 -4.23
N LYS A 32 -7.14 -13.90 -5.50
CA LYS A 32 -7.13 -15.01 -6.49
C LYS A 32 -6.37 -16.26 -6.03
N ARG A 33 -5.56 -16.16 -4.97
CA ARG A 33 -4.66 -17.20 -4.48
C ARG A 33 -5.25 -18.05 -3.33
N GLY A 34 -6.45 -17.71 -2.86
CA GLY A 34 -7.23 -18.57 -1.97
C GLY A 34 -6.89 -18.51 -0.49
N HIS A 35 -5.95 -17.67 -0.05
CA HIS A 35 -5.69 -17.43 1.37
C HIS A 35 -6.45 -16.19 1.85
N PHE A 36 -7.38 -16.40 2.77
CA PHE A 36 -8.23 -15.35 3.33
C PHE A 36 -8.27 -15.45 4.85
N SER A 37 -8.37 -14.29 5.51
CA SER A 37 -8.71 -14.16 6.92
C SER A 37 -9.92 -13.25 7.01
N HIS A 38 -11.02 -13.72 7.60
CA HIS A 38 -12.25 -12.93 7.77
C HIS A 38 -12.74 -12.28 6.45
N ASN A 39 -12.77 -13.05 5.36
CA ASN A 39 -13.09 -12.58 3.99
C ASN A 39 -12.17 -11.47 3.43
N ARG A 40 -11.00 -11.26 4.03
CA ARG A 40 -9.96 -10.36 3.50
C ARG A 40 -8.81 -11.16 2.88
N PRO A 41 -8.32 -10.76 1.69
CA PRO A 41 -7.21 -11.44 1.04
C PRO A 41 -5.94 -11.31 1.88
N VAL A 42 -5.19 -12.40 2.00
CA VAL A 42 -3.89 -12.43 2.67
C VAL A 42 -2.78 -12.45 1.63
N LEU A 43 -1.78 -11.58 1.81
CA LEU A 43 -0.60 -11.53 0.95
C LEU A 43 0.23 -12.83 1.05
N PRO A 44 1.12 -13.10 0.08
CA PRO A 44 2.10 -14.15 0.28
C PRO A 44 3.03 -13.81 1.44
N PRO A 45 3.64 -14.83 2.06
CA PRO A 45 4.81 -14.62 2.90
C PRO A 45 5.91 -13.91 2.11
N PHE A 46 6.55 -12.94 2.75
CA PHE A 46 7.80 -12.38 2.26
C PHE A 46 8.97 -13.00 3.02
N ASP A 47 10.10 -13.11 2.35
CA ASP A 47 11.35 -13.59 2.93
C ASP A 47 12.42 -12.55 2.63
N GLU A 48 12.93 -11.89 3.67
CA GLU A 48 13.95 -10.85 3.54
C GLU A 48 15.32 -11.40 3.14
N THR A 49 15.53 -12.73 3.26
CA THR A 49 16.79 -13.36 2.89
C THR A 49 16.94 -13.54 1.38
N VAL A 50 15.87 -13.31 0.61
CA VAL A 50 15.88 -13.41 -0.85
C VAL A 50 15.44 -12.10 -1.49
N PRO A 51 16.00 -11.73 -2.66
CA PRO A 51 15.58 -10.53 -3.36
C PRO A 51 14.07 -10.53 -3.65
N PRO A 52 13.36 -9.40 -3.57
CA PRO A 52 11.92 -9.33 -3.81
C PRO A 52 11.55 -9.93 -5.17
N ARG A 53 10.76 -11.00 -5.14
CA ARG A 53 10.47 -11.80 -6.36
C ARG A 53 9.25 -11.28 -7.11
N TRP A 54 8.27 -10.80 -6.36
CA TRP A 54 6.93 -10.51 -6.87
C TRP A 54 6.61 -9.03 -6.83
N TRP A 55 6.19 -8.53 -7.98
CA TRP A 55 5.99 -7.12 -8.24
C TRP A 55 4.70 -6.93 -9.02
N PHE A 56 4.05 -5.80 -8.87
CA PHE A 56 2.98 -5.37 -9.76
C PHE A 56 3.15 -3.89 -10.07
N HIS A 57 2.57 -3.46 -11.17
CA HIS A 57 2.59 -2.05 -11.55
C HIS A 57 1.24 -1.40 -11.36
N VAL A 58 1.26 -0.16 -10.87
CA VAL A 58 0.12 0.75 -10.92
C VAL A 58 0.47 1.87 -11.89
N VAL A 59 -0.37 2.08 -12.90
CA VAL A 59 -0.22 3.15 -13.87
C VAL A 59 -1.27 4.21 -13.55
N LEU A 60 -0.82 5.43 -13.25
CA LEU A 60 -1.70 6.57 -13.01
C LEU A 60 -1.66 7.49 -14.23
N ARG A 61 -2.83 7.84 -14.78
CA ARG A 61 -2.95 8.69 -15.97
C ARG A 61 -3.79 9.93 -15.69
N THR A 62 -3.21 11.10 -15.89
CA THR A 62 -3.91 12.39 -15.74
C THR A 62 -4.81 12.69 -16.93
N THR A 63 -5.66 13.72 -16.80
CA THR A 63 -6.50 14.23 -17.90
C THR A 63 -5.66 14.76 -19.08
N GLN A 64 -4.44 15.25 -18.83
CA GLN A 64 -3.49 15.69 -19.85
C GLN A 64 -2.60 14.57 -20.39
N THR A 65 -3.01 13.30 -20.23
CA THR A 65 -2.31 12.08 -20.68
C THR A 65 -0.94 11.82 -20.06
N THR A 66 -0.49 12.64 -19.10
CA THR A 66 0.70 12.35 -18.27
C THR A 66 0.51 10.99 -17.60
N THR A 67 1.52 10.14 -17.72
CA THR A 67 1.50 8.78 -17.18
C THR A 67 2.65 8.58 -16.20
N LEU A 68 2.35 8.01 -15.04
CA LEU A 68 3.33 7.59 -14.04
C LEU A 68 3.15 6.10 -13.77
N THR A 69 4.22 5.32 -13.84
CA THR A 69 4.19 3.89 -13.44
C THR A 69 4.83 3.74 -12.07
N LEU A 70 4.15 3.11 -11.13
CA LEU A 70 4.65 2.75 -9.80
C LEU A 70 5.06 1.26 -9.80
N ALA A 71 6.23 0.94 -9.25
CA ALA A 71 6.66 -0.43 -9.00
C ALA A 71 6.45 -0.78 -7.53
N ILE A 72 5.52 -1.69 -7.28
CA ILE A 72 5.09 -2.05 -5.93
C ILE A 72 5.32 -3.55 -5.72
N ARG A 73 5.85 -3.91 -4.56
CA ARG A 73 6.03 -5.29 -4.14
C ARG A 73 4.69 -5.97 -3.88
N ALA A 74 4.49 -7.17 -4.42
CA ALA A 74 3.23 -7.91 -4.31
C ALA A 74 3.13 -8.79 -3.05
N ASP A 75 4.13 -8.77 -2.17
CA ASP A 75 4.21 -9.51 -0.91
C ASP A 75 3.98 -8.64 0.32
N ASN A 76 4.32 -7.34 0.26
CA ASN A 76 4.11 -6.40 1.36
C ASN A 76 3.53 -5.02 0.92
N LEU A 77 3.22 -4.85 -0.36
CA LEU A 77 2.68 -3.60 -0.92
C LEU A 77 3.62 -2.39 -0.75
N TYR A 78 4.92 -2.59 -0.59
CA TYR A 78 5.88 -1.48 -0.50
C TYR A 78 6.10 -0.88 -1.88
N LEU A 79 5.99 0.45 -1.97
CA LEU A 79 6.43 1.20 -3.13
C LEU A 79 7.96 1.24 -3.10
N GLU A 80 8.61 0.70 -4.14
CA GLU A 80 10.08 0.71 -4.22
C GLU A 80 10.58 1.59 -5.35
N GLY A 81 9.69 2.10 -6.20
CA GLY A 81 10.08 3.00 -7.26
C GLY A 81 8.96 3.44 -8.19
N PHE A 82 9.32 4.33 -9.10
CA PHE A 82 8.42 4.83 -10.14
C PHE A 82 9.19 5.12 -11.43
N ARG A 83 8.49 5.14 -12.56
CA ARG A 83 9.04 5.49 -13.87
C ARG A 83 8.50 6.83 -14.32
N SER A 84 9.40 7.81 -14.49
CA SER A 84 9.08 9.14 -15.04
C SER A 84 8.87 9.09 -16.55
N SER A 85 8.36 10.18 -17.12
CA SER A 85 8.03 10.30 -18.56
C SER A 85 9.26 10.17 -19.48
N ASP A 86 10.46 10.43 -18.96
CA ASP A 86 11.74 10.22 -19.68
C ASP A 86 12.23 8.77 -19.62
N ASN A 87 11.38 7.84 -19.14
CA ASN A 87 11.67 6.42 -18.90
C ASN A 87 12.72 6.14 -17.80
N THR A 88 13.12 7.15 -17.01
CA THR A 88 13.98 6.91 -15.85
C THR A 88 13.19 6.15 -14.79
N TRP A 89 13.67 4.97 -14.39
CA TRP A 89 13.26 4.34 -13.15
C TRP A 89 13.96 5.01 -11.99
N TRP A 90 13.17 5.47 -11.03
CA TRP A 90 13.61 5.98 -9.74
C TRP A 90 13.32 4.95 -8.68
N GLU A 91 14.30 4.64 -7.84
CA GLU A 91 14.14 3.66 -6.76
C GLU A 91 14.27 4.32 -5.37
N LEU A 92 13.51 3.80 -4.42
CA LEU A 92 13.47 4.21 -3.01
C LEU A 92 14.35 3.33 -2.12
N THR A 93 14.77 2.16 -2.63
CA THR A 93 15.76 1.30 -2.00
C THR A 93 16.88 1.05 -3.01
N GLN A 94 18.11 1.35 -2.63
CA GLN A 94 19.25 1.28 -3.54
C GLN A 94 19.48 -0.17 -4.01
N GLY A 95 19.51 -0.38 -5.32
CA GLY A 95 19.78 -1.67 -5.95
C GLY A 95 18.59 -2.62 -6.06
N PHE A 96 17.37 -2.18 -5.76
CA PHE A 96 16.18 -3.03 -5.87
C PHE A 96 15.62 -3.11 -7.29
N ILE A 97 15.76 -2.03 -8.07
CA ILE A 97 15.28 -1.98 -9.46
C ILE A 97 16.49 -1.92 -10.39
N PRO A 98 16.74 -2.97 -11.21
CA PRO A 98 17.89 -2.99 -12.12
C PRO A 98 17.92 -1.77 -13.04
N GLY A 99 19.03 -1.02 -13.03
CA GLY A 99 19.22 0.17 -13.86
C GLY A 99 18.50 1.43 -13.37
N ALA A 100 17.85 1.39 -12.20
CA ALA A 100 17.20 2.56 -11.63
C ALA A 100 18.20 3.58 -11.04
N THR A 101 17.72 4.80 -10.88
CA THR A 101 18.42 5.89 -10.21
C THR A 101 17.89 6.03 -8.78
N TYR A 102 18.74 5.79 -7.79
CA TYR A 102 18.36 5.97 -6.39
C TYR A 102 17.92 7.42 -6.10
N MET A 103 16.76 7.56 -5.46
CA MET A 103 16.16 8.83 -5.08
C MET A 103 16.99 9.60 -4.06
N GLY A 104 17.82 8.94 -3.26
CA GLY A 104 18.57 9.58 -2.17
C GLY A 104 17.83 9.57 -0.82
N PHE A 105 16.67 8.93 -0.74
CA PHE A 105 15.89 8.70 0.48
C PHE A 105 15.03 7.43 0.34
N GLY A 106 14.58 6.89 1.47
CA GLY A 106 13.75 5.70 1.57
C GLY A 106 12.26 5.93 1.32
N GLY A 107 11.48 4.84 1.28
CA GLY A 107 10.02 4.89 1.09
C GLY A 107 9.20 5.06 2.38
N SER A 108 9.84 5.23 3.54
CA SER A 108 9.13 5.39 4.81
C SER A 108 8.55 6.79 4.96
N TYR A 109 7.45 6.96 5.72
CA TYR A 109 6.91 8.30 6.00
C TYR A 109 7.92 9.21 6.70
N SER A 110 8.81 8.65 7.53
CA SER A 110 9.90 9.43 8.15
C SER A 110 10.89 9.95 7.11
N ASP A 111 11.25 9.16 6.10
CA ASP A 111 12.15 9.60 5.03
C ASP A 111 11.48 10.63 4.11
N LEU A 112 10.19 10.43 3.81
CA LEU A 112 9.44 11.24 2.86
C LEU A 112 8.99 12.59 3.44
N LEU A 113 8.66 12.62 4.73
CA LEU A 113 8.05 13.77 5.41
C LEU A 113 8.92 14.33 6.55
N GLY A 114 10.01 13.65 6.92
CA GLY A 114 10.87 13.98 8.06
C GLY A 114 10.42 13.35 9.38
N GLU A 115 9.14 13.02 9.51
CA GLU A 115 8.55 12.38 10.68
C GLU A 115 7.30 11.57 10.26
N THR A 116 7.08 10.40 10.88
CA THR A 116 5.93 9.54 10.56
C THR A 116 4.60 10.23 10.83
N ASP A 117 4.52 11.03 11.90
CA ASP A 117 3.28 11.71 12.31
C ASP A 117 2.86 12.84 11.36
N ALA A 118 3.72 13.29 10.45
CA ALA A 118 3.37 14.32 9.47
C ALA A 118 2.34 13.85 8.43
N MET A 119 2.03 12.55 8.34
CA MET A 119 1.05 12.03 7.38
C MET A 119 -0.36 12.61 7.56
N VAL A 120 -0.74 13.03 8.78
CA VAL A 120 -2.04 13.69 9.05
C VAL A 120 -2.12 15.12 8.52
N ARG A 121 -1.03 15.62 7.93
CA ARG A 121 -0.96 16.94 7.27
C ARG A 121 -0.91 16.82 5.75
N VAL A 122 -0.90 15.60 5.21
CA VAL A 122 -0.86 15.37 3.75
C VAL A 122 -2.27 15.50 3.21
N GLU A 123 -2.49 16.53 2.39
CA GLU A 123 -3.74 16.70 1.66
C GLU A 123 -3.88 15.63 0.58
N LEU A 124 -5.07 15.03 0.54
CA LEU A 124 -5.48 14.02 -0.42
C LEU A 124 -6.67 14.54 -1.22
N GLY A 125 -6.80 14.10 -2.46
CA GLY A 125 -7.88 14.51 -3.35
C GLY A 125 -7.49 14.38 -4.82
N PRO A 126 -8.43 14.58 -5.75
CA PRO A 126 -8.19 14.44 -7.18
C PRO A 126 -7.09 15.38 -7.70
N GLN A 127 -7.05 16.63 -7.19
CA GLN A 127 -6.02 17.60 -7.56
C GLN A 127 -4.66 17.21 -7.01
N GLN A 128 -4.58 16.80 -5.74
CA GLN A 128 -3.33 16.38 -5.10
C GLN A 128 -2.74 15.14 -5.80
N MET A 129 -3.57 14.16 -6.19
CA MET A 129 -3.10 13.03 -6.99
C MET A 129 -2.62 13.47 -8.38
N THR A 130 -3.34 14.39 -9.04
CA THR A 130 -2.94 14.92 -10.35
C THR A 130 -1.58 15.64 -10.27
N GLU A 131 -1.40 16.48 -9.26
CA GLU A 131 -0.14 17.18 -9.02
C GLU A 131 1.00 16.19 -8.75
N ALA A 132 0.78 15.19 -7.89
CA ALA A 132 1.76 14.17 -7.59
C ALA A 132 2.19 13.39 -8.84
N VAL A 133 1.24 13.00 -9.70
CA VAL A 133 1.53 12.35 -10.98
C VAL A 133 2.36 13.28 -11.87
N ASN A 134 1.95 14.53 -12.06
CA ASN A 134 2.65 15.47 -12.94
C ASN A 134 4.08 15.77 -12.46
N VAL A 135 4.28 15.99 -11.17
CA VAL A 135 5.60 16.29 -10.59
C VAL A 135 6.53 15.09 -10.71
N LEU A 136 6.08 13.88 -10.34
CA LEU A 136 6.92 12.68 -10.38
C LEU A 136 7.19 12.22 -11.81
N ALA A 137 6.20 12.32 -12.70
CA ALA A 137 6.38 12.01 -14.12
C ALA A 137 7.33 13.00 -14.81
N GLY A 138 7.32 14.28 -14.39
CA GLY A 138 8.20 15.32 -14.92
C GLY A 138 9.64 15.30 -14.37
N ARG A 139 9.93 14.48 -13.36
CA ARG A 139 11.22 14.43 -12.70
C ARG A 139 12.33 13.94 -13.64
N ARG A 140 13.50 14.58 -13.58
CA ARG A 140 14.69 14.26 -14.38
C ARG A 140 15.91 14.03 -13.49
N ARG A 141 16.93 13.34 -14.01
CA ARG A 141 18.19 13.09 -13.28
C ARG A 141 18.86 14.35 -12.74
N ALA A 142 18.76 15.47 -13.47
CA ALA A 142 19.28 16.77 -13.06
C ALA A 142 18.62 17.31 -11.76
N ASP A 143 17.39 16.88 -11.44
CA ASP A 143 16.68 17.33 -10.23
C ASP A 143 17.26 16.73 -8.95
N LYS A 144 18.09 15.68 -9.04
CA LYS A 144 18.63 14.95 -7.88
C LYS A 144 19.47 15.84 -6.97
N GLY A 145 20.17 16.84 -7.53
CA GLY A 145 20.99 17.78 -6.76
C GLY A 145 20.20 18.90 -6.08
N SER A 146 18.90 19.05 -6.37
CA SER A 146 18.08 20.13 -5.82
C SER A 146 17.31 19.67 -4.58
N GLU A 147 17.69 20.20 -3.42
CA GLU A 147 17.00 19.91 -2.14
C GLU A 147 15.49 20.23 -2.20
N ALA A 148 15.12 21.34 -2.85
CA ALA A 148 13.72 21.72 -3.02
C ALA A 148 12.94 20.67 -3.85
N LYS A 149 13.54 20.16 -4.94
CA LYS A 149 12.93 19.09 -5.75
C LYS A 149 12.88 17.75 -5.02
N GLN A 150 13.87 17.46 -4.18
CA GLN A 150 13.87 16.27 -3.32
C GLN A 150 12.72 16.31 -2.32
N LYS A 151 12.58 17.41 -1.59
CA LYS A 151 11.48 17.63 -0.64
C LYS A 151 10.11 17.59 -1.34
N GLN A 152 10.00 18.17 -2.53
CA GLN A 152 8.77 18.11 -3.32
C GLN A 152 8.44 16.65 -3.72
N ALA A 153 9.41 15.90 -4.24
CA ALA A 153 9.21 14.51 -4.62
C ALA A 153 8.81 13.62 -3.43
N GLY A 154 9.42 13.82 -2.25
CA GLY A 154 9.05 13.10 -1.03
C GLY A 154 7.58 13.31 -0.66
N LYS A 155 7.10 14.55 -0.67
CA LYS A 155 5.68 14.88 -0.44
C LYS A 155 4.75 14.24 -1.45
N MET A 156 5.08 14.29 -2.75
CA MET A 156 4.26 13.70 -3.80
C MET A 156 4.18 12.17 -3.69
N LEU A 157 5.29 11.52 -3.31
CA LEU A 157 5.31 10.09 -3.02
C LEU A 157 4.45 9.75 -1.81
N ALA A 158 4.49 10.55 -0.74
CA ALA A 158 3.64 10.34 0.43
C ALA A 158 2.14 10.46 0.08
N THR A 159 1.77 11.42 -0.78
CA THR A 159 0.40 11.53 -1.33
C THR A 159 0.00 10.25 -2.07
N LEU A 160 0.84 9.75 -2.99
CA LEU A 160 0.51 8.53 -3.74
C LEU A 160 0.50 7.28 -2.87
N LEU A 161 1.39 7.17 -1.87
CA LEU A 161 1.38 6.07 -0.91
C LEU A 161 0.04 6.00 -0.18
N LEU A 162 -0.47 7.13 0.34
CA LEU A 162 -1.76 7.18 1.02
C LEU A 162 -2.92 6.81 0.10
N MET A 163 -2.89 7.28 -1.15
CA MET A 163 -3.98 7.12 -2.11
C MET A 163 -3.88 5.86 -2.98
N VAL A 164 -2.85 5.04 -2.83
CA VAL A 164 -2.70 3.78 -3.58
C VAL A 164 -2.37 2.66 -2.62
N ASN A 165 -1.22 2.72 -1.96
CA ASN A 165 -0.73 1.64 -1.11
C ASN A 165 -1.55 1.51 0.18
N GLU A 166 -1.73 2.59 0.94
CA GLU A 166 -2.53 2.56 2.17
C GLU A 166 -4.02 2.38 1.87
N ALA A 167 -4.52 3.00 0.80
CA ALA A 167 -5.87 2.71 0.33
C ALA A 167 -6.05 1.24 -0.04
N THR A 168 -5.05 0.56 -0.61
CA THR A 168 -5.13 -0.89 -0.84
C THR A 168 -5.18 -1.65 0.49
N ARG A 169 -4.29 -1.31 1.43
CA ARG A 169 -4.17 -1.96 2.75
C ARG A 169 -5.39 -1.77 3.63
N PHE A 170 -6.10 -0.64 3.55
CA PHE A 170 -7.16 -0.27 4.48
C PHE A 170 -8.44 0.17 3.79
N VAL A 171 -9.55 -0.45 4.19
CA VAL A 171 -10.90 -0.07 3.77
C VAL A 171 -11.21 1.36 4.20
N THR A 172 -10.85 1.73 5.43
CA THR A 172 -11.03 3.08 5.97
C THR A 172 -10.39 4.13 5.07
N VAL A 173 -9.10 3.95 4.73
CA VAL A 173 -8.36 4.89 3.86
C VAL A 173 -8.97 4.94 2.46
N SER A 174 -9.30 3.80 1.87
CA SER A 174 -9.95 3.79 0.54
C SER A 174 -11.30 4.49 0.54
N ALA A 175 -12.12 4.31 1.57
CA ALA A 175 -13.45 4.91 1.65
C ALA A 175 -13.35 6.43 1.83
N PHE A 176 -12.40 6.89 2.64
CA PHE A 176 -12.11 8.32 2.77
C PHE A 176 -11.69 8.94 1.45
N VAL A 177 -10.69 8.36 0.77
CA VAL A 177 -10.22 8.89 -0.52
C VAL A 177 -11.32 8.81 -1.59
N ALA A 178 -12.09 7.73 -1.66
CA ALA A 178 -13.23 7.62 -2.57
C ALA A 178 -14.27 8.73 -2.34
N GLY A 179 -14.54 9.09 -1.08
CA GLY A 179 -15.41 10.21 -0.72
C GLY A 179 -14.90 11.57 -1.17
N LEU A 180 -13.59 11.74 -1.37
CA LEU A 180 -12.98 12.95 -1.93
C LEU A 180 -13.00 12.95 -3.47
N MET A 181 -13.02 11.77 -4.09
CA MET A 181 -12.95 11.60 -5.55
C MET A 181 -14.30 11.75 -6.27
N HIS A 182 -15.41 11.87 -5.54
CA HIS A 182 -16.76 11.81 -6.11
C HIS A 182 -17.22 13.16 -6.72
N PRO A 183 -17.70 13.19 -7.98
CA PRO A 183 -18.00 14.44 -8.71
C PRO A 183 -19.22 15.22 -8.20
N LYS A 184 -20.13 14.57 -7.45
CA LYS A 184 -21.29 15.24 -6.80
C LYS A 184 -20.91 16.15 -5.63
N VAL A 185 -19.62 16.26 -5.30
CA VAL A 185 -19.14 17.24 -4.34
C VAL A 185 -18.81 18.51 -5.12
N ALA A 186 -19.55 19.59 -4.86
CA ALA A 186 -19.31 20.87 -5.53
C ALA A 186 -17.92 21.41 -5.14
N GLY A 187 -17.02 21.53 -6.11
CA GLY A 187 -15.62 21.98 -5.93
C GLY A 187 -14.62 20.83 -5.70
N THR A 188 -13.34 21.08 -5.98
CA THR A 188 -12.26 20.13 -5.72
C THR A 188 -12.09 19.92 -4.21
N LYS A 189 -12.72 18.88 -3.65
CA LYS A 189 -12.58 18.57 -2.23
C LYS A 189 -11.22 17.93 -1.96
N SER A 190 -10.49 18.52 -1.01
CA SER A 190 -9.32 17.90 -0.39
C SER A 190 -9.63 17.53 1.06
N GLY A 191 -8.79 16.68 1.64
CA GLY A 191 -8.88 16.33 3.05
C GLY A 191 -7.61 15.64 3.53
N VAL A 192 -7.47 15.53 4.84
CA VAL A 192 -6.37 14.81 5.49
C VAL A 192 -6.92 13.59 6.23
N ILE A 193 -6.11 12.54 6.36
CA ILE A 193 -6.50 11.36 7.14
C ILE A 193 -6.66 11.72 8.62
N THR A 194 -7.49 10.97 9.35
CA THR A 194 -7.67 11.18 10.79
C THR A 194 -6.53 10.57 11.59
N ALA A 195 -6.41 10.97 12.87
CA ALA A 195 -5.47 10.35 13.81
C ALA A 195 -5.71 8.83 13.94
N LEU A 196 -6.97 8.38 13.91
CA LEU A 196 -7.31 6.97 13.97
C LEU A 196 -6.79 6.21 12.74
N MET A 197 -6.96 6.78 11.54
CA MET A 197 -6.43 6.19 10.30
C MET A 197 -4.90 6.16 10.29
N LYS A 198 -4.25 7.19 10.84
CA LYS A 198 -2.79 7.22 11.04
C LYS A 198 -2.33 6.03 11.88
N GLU A 199 -2.98 5.78 13.01
CA GLU A 199 -2.63 4.64 13.88
C GLU A 199 -2.86 3.29 13.18
N GLN A 200 -3.90 3.18 12.33
CA GLN A 200 -4.13 2.00 11.50
C GLN A 200 -2.97 1.81 10.50
N VAL A 201 -2.59 2.86 9.75
CA VAL A 201 -1.48 2.83 8.79
C VAL A 201 -0.18 2.40 9.45
N ASN A 202 0.16 3.00 10.59
CA ASN A 202 1.35 2.64 11.37
C ASN A 202 1.27 1.19 11.93
N GLY A 203 0.07 0.66 12.12
CA GLY A 203 -0.21 -0.63 12.74
C GLY A 203 -0.59 -1.74 11.78
N TRP A 204 -0.37 -1.62 10.47
CA TRP A 204 -0.84 -2.62 9.49
C TRP A 204 -0.38 -4.05 9.81
N SER A 205 0.90 -4.20 10.18
CA SER A 205 1.46 -5.50 10.57
C SER A 205 0.82 -6.03 11.86
N ASP A 206 0.61 -5.18 12.85
CA ASP A 206 -0.02 -5.56 14.12
C ASP A 206 -1.47 -6.04 13.92
N LEU A 207 -2.26 -5.28 13.15
CA LEU A 207 -3.64 -5.62 12.82
C LEU A 207 -3.73 -6.92 12.02
N SER A 208 -2.84 -7.08 11.04
CA SER A 208 -2.80 -8.28 10.21
C SER A 208 -2.45 -9.52 11.03
N ALA A 209 -1.43 -9.42 11.89
CA ALA A 209 -1.01 -10.51 12.76
C ALA A 209 -2.10 -10.87 13.79
N ALA A 210 -2.79 -9.86 14.34
CA ALA A 210 -3.90 -10.09 15.26
C ALA A 210 -5.05 -10.86 14.58
N LEU A 211 -5.47 -10.46 13.38
CA LEU A 211 -6.50 -11.17 12.60
C LEU A 211 -6.09 -12.62 12.26
N LEU A 212 -4.85 -12.84 11.81
CA LEU A 212 -4.38 -14.18 11.45
C LEU A 212 -4.30 -15.14 12.65
N ARG A 213 -4.10 -14.61 13.86
CA ARG A 213 -4.08 -15.44 15.08
C ARG A 213 -5.47 -15.92 15.50
N THR A 214 -6.53 -15.18 15.17
CA THR A 214 -7.90 -15.60 15.49
C THR A 214 -8.39 -16.73 14.57
N ASP A 215 -7.75 -16.90 13.41
CA ASP A 215 -7.98 -18.06 12.51
C ASP A 215 -7.34 -19.38 13.02
N ALA A 216 -6.50 -19.32 14.07
CA ALA A 216 -5.79 -20.48 14.60
C ALA A 216 -6.69 -21.47 15.38
N ARG A 217 -6.15 -22.63 15.77
CA ARG A 217 -6.90 -23.68 16.50
C ARG A 217 -6.19 -24.14 17.78
N PRO A 218 -6.77 -23.93 18.98
CA PRO A 218 -7.96 -23.09 19.24
C PRO A 218 -7.70 -21.61 18.88
N PRO A 219 -8.75 -20.80 18.63
CA PRO A 219 -8.58 -19.38 18.38
C PRO A 219 -7.88 -18.69 19.56
N VAL A 220 -6.98 -17.76 19.26
CA VAL A 220 -6.45 -16.80 20.23
C VAL A 220 -7.36 -15.58 20.20
N GLY A 221 -7.71 -15.01 21.35
CA GLY A 221 -8.52 -13.81 21.42
C GLY A 221 -7.83 -12.60 20.79
N PHE A 222 -8.64 -11.74 20.16
CA PHE A 222 -8.15 -10.62 19.36
C PHE A 222 -7.48 -9.50 20.19
N VAL A 223 -8.07 -9.11 21.33
CA VAL A 223 -7.56 -8.03 22.19
C VAL A 223 -7.25 -8.52 23.59
N GLY A 224 -6.09 -8.13 24.12
CA GLY A 224 -5.73 -8.34 25.53
C GLY A 224 -5.23 -9.73 25.87
N GLU A 225 -5.22 -10.66 24.91
CA GLU A 225 -4.56 -11.96 25.05
C GLU A 225 -3.09 -11.91 24.63
N LYS A 226 -2.31 -12.88 25.11
CA LYS A 226 -0.89 -12.99 24.78
C LYS A 226 -0.73 -13.27 23.28
N GLY A 227 -0.20 -12.29 22.55
CA GLY A 227 -0.04 -12.35 21.09
C GLY A 227 -1.15 -11.62 20.30
N GLY A 228 -2.24 -11.22 20.95
CA GLY A 228 -3.27 -10.35 20.36
C GLY A 228 -2.87 -8.87 20.37
N LEU A 229 -3.76 -8.01 19.90
CA LEU A 229 -3.59 -6.56 19.97
C LEU A 229 -3.68 -6.11 21.44
N THR A 230 -2.82 -5.20 21.88
CA THR A 230 -2.99 -4.63 23.23
C THR A 230 -4.23 -3.74 23.27
N LYS A 231 -4.91 -3.66 24.43
CA LYS A 231 -6.08 -2.78 24.60
C LYS A 231 -5.79 -1.34 24.17
N ALA A 232 -4.64 -0.80 24.58
CA ALA A 232 -4.22 0.54 24.20
C ALA A 232 -4.03 0.74 22.68
N LYS A 233 -3.50 -0.28 21.96
CA LYS A 233 -3.39 -0.22 20.49
C LYS A 233 -4.76 -0.32 19.83
N ALA A 234 -5.61 -1.24 20.31
CA ALA A 234 -6.99 -1.41 19.84
C ALA A 234 -7.80 -0.11 19.93
N GLU A 235 -7.72 0.57 21.08
CA GLU A 235 -8.38 1.85 21.31
C GLU A 235 -7.89 2.95 20.36
N LYS A 236 -6.57 3.09 20.20
CA LYS A 236 -5.97 4.09 19.29
C LYS A 236 -6.37 3.90 17.82
N MET A 237 -6.52 2.64 17.39
CA MET A 237 -6.90 2.28 16.03
C MET A 237 -8.42 2.20 15.82
N GLY A 238 -9.22 2.27 16.90
CA GLY A 238 -10.67 2.12 16.87
C GLY A 238 -11.15 0.70 16.51
N VAL A 239 -10.38 -0.33 16.86
CA VAL A 239 -10.61 -1.74 16.50
C VAL A 239 -10.54 -2.64 17.74
N ASP A 240 -11.63 -2.67 18.50
CA ASP A 240 -11.78 -3.47 19.72
C ASP A 240 -12.29 -4.91 19.47
N THR A 241 -12.71 -5.22 18.24
CA THR A 241 -13.19 -6.55 17.83
C THR A 241 -12.57 -7.03 16.52
N GLU A 242 -12.58 -8.35 16.32
CA GLU A 242 -12.18 -9.02 15.07
C GLU A 242 -12.98 -8.48 13.88
N GLU A 243 -14.29 -8.30 14.06
CA GLU A 243 -15.17 -7.77 13.02
C GLU A 243 -14.79 -6.34 12.62
N LYS A 244 -14.50 -5.44 13.59
CA LYS A 244 -14.05 -4.08 13.28
C LYS A 244 -12.69 -4.09 12.58
N ALA A 245 -11.78 -4.98 12.99
CA ALA A 245 -10.48 -5.13 12.34
C ALA A 245 -10.62 -5.66 10.90
N ALA A 246 -11.45 -6.67 10.67
CA ALA A 246 -11.79 -7.17 9.34
C ALA A 246 -12.47 -6.09 8.49
N ASN A 247 -13.30 -5.22 9.08
CA ASN A 247 -13.90 -4.07 8.38
C ASN A 247 -12.93 -2.91 8.14
N THR A 248 -11.77 -2.91 8.81
CA THR A 248 -10.72 -1.89 8.68
C THR A 248 -9.68 -2.29 7.64
N VAL A 249 -9.23 -3.54 7.64
CA VAL A 249 -8.16 -4.04 6.77
C VAL A 249 -8.74 -4.43 5.41
N GLY A 250 -8.16 -3.87 4.34
CA GLY A 250 -8.46 -4.21 2.95
C GLY A 250 -7.68 -5.42 2.44
N VAL A 251 -6.40 -5.53 2.81
CA VAL A 251 -5.52 -6.65 2.49
C VAL A 251 -4.65 -6.96 3.72
N VAL A 252 -4.61 -8.21 4.14
CA VAL A 252 -3.88 -8.68 5.32
C VAL A 252 -2.43 -8.97 4.94
N LEU A 253 -1.48 -8.38 5.68
CA LEU A 253 -0.07 -8.75 5.60
C LEU A 253 0.12 -10.15 6.18
N PHE A 254 0.80 -11.04 5.48
CA PHE A 254 1.12 -12.34 6.05
C PHE A 254 2.03 -12.18 7.27
N ALA A 255 1.66 -12.83 8.36
CA ALA A 255 2.48 -13.00 9.55
C ALA A 255 2.46 -14.47 9.97
N GLU A 256 3.59 -14.94 10.50
CA GLU A 256 3.70 -16.29 11.07
C GLU A 256 4.09 -16.16 12.55
N ASP A 257 3.38 -16.87 13.42
CA ASP A 257 3.74 -17.04 14.81
C ASP A 257 3.85 -18.54 15.12
N LYS A 258 5.09 -19.03 15.14
CA LYS A 258 5.39 -20.46 15.36
C LYS A 258 5.00 -20.96 16.74
N THR A 259 4.67 -20.06 17.67
CA THR A 259 4.19 -20.41 19.00
C THR A 259 2.67 -20.67 19.04
N VAL A 260 1.93 -20.22 18.01
CA VAL A 260 0.48 -20.37 17.90
C VAL A 260 0.13 -21.61 17.08
N LYS A 261 -0.44 -22.62 17.75
CA LYS A 261 -0.84 -23.88 17.11
C LYS A 261 -1.95 -23.65 16.08
N GLY A 262 -1.78 -24.21 14.89
CA GLY A 262 -2.78 -24.16 13.82
C GLY A 262 -2.69 -22.94 12.91
N MET A 263 -1.77 -22.01 13.19
CA MET A 263 -1.48 -20.90 12.27
C MET A 263 -0.79 -21.42 11.00
N VAL A 264 -1.07 -20.80 9.86
CA VAL A 264 -0.47 -21.17 8.57
C VAL A 264 1.01 -20.77 8.56
N THR A 265 1.91 -21.71 8.28
CA THR A 265 3.35 -21.43 8.18
C THR A 265 3.68 -20.75 6.86
N GLY A 266 4.81 -20.02 6.79
CA GLY A 266 5.27 -19.41 5.54
C GLY A 266 5.45 -20.45 4.43
N ALA A 267 6.03 -21.61 4.73
CA ALA A 267 6.16 -22.70 3.76
C ALA A 267 4.82 -23.20 3.23
N LYS A 268 3.80 -23.34 4.10
CA LYS A 268 2.48 -23.79 3.67
C LYS A 268 1.74 -22.73 2.88
N ALA A 269 1.83 -21.47 3.31
CA ALA A 269 1.26 -20.35 2.59
C ALA A 269 1.88 -20.27 1.19
N LEU A 270 3.22 -20.32 1.04
CA LEU A 270 3.91 -20.28 -0.27
C LEU A 270 3.47 -21.36 -1.26
N GLN A 271 3.01 -22.54 -0.81
CA GLN A 271 2.43 -23.55 -1.70
C GLN A 271 1.17 -23.06 -2.44
N LEU A 272 0.47 -22.07 -1.89
CA LEU A 272 -0.67 -21.39 -2.51
C LEU A 272 -0.23 -20.32 -3.54
N PHE A 273 1.08 -20.01 -3.63
CA PHE A 273 1.66 -18.97 -4.49
C PHE A 273 2.71 -19.54 -5.46
N PRO A 274 2.37 -20.51 -6.35
CA PRO A 274 3.33 -21.08 -7.29
C PRO A 274 3.79 -20.02 -8.31
N VAL A 275 5.12 -19.96 -8.52
CA VAL A 275 5.84 -18.91 -9.27
C VAL A 275 5.46 -18.81 -10.76
N GLY A 276 4.72 -19.77 -11.31
CA GLY A 276 4.39 -19.83 -12.75
C GLY A 276 2.96 -19.44 -13.14
N ARG A 277 2.04 -19.15 -12.21
CA ARG A 277 0.60 -19.00 -12.51
C ARG A 277 0.11 -17.54 -12.57
N LEU A 278 1.03 -16.60 -12.81
CA LEU A 278 0.75 -15.16 -12.71
C LEU A 278 0.75 -14.42 -14.05
N ALA A 279 1.21 -15.06 -15.13
CA ALA A 279 1.25 -14.44 -16.45
C ALA A 279 -0.10 -14.52 -17.21
N ASP A 280 -0.93 -15.54 -16.91
CA ASP A 280 -2.08 -15.89 -17.77
C ASP A 280 -3.39 -16.13 -17.00
N GLN A 281 -3.82 -15.24 -16.08
CA GLN A 281 -5.21 -15.25 -15.50
C GLN A 281 -5.73 -13.90 -14.97
#